data_AF-A0A091FPL4-F1
#
_entry.id   AF-A0A091FPL4-F1
#
_cell.length_a   1.000
_cell.length_b   1.000
_cell.length_c   1.000
_cell.angle_alpha   90.00
_cell.angle_beta   90.00
_cell.angle_gamma   90.00
#
_symmetry.space_group_name_H-M   'P 1'
#
loop_
_entity.id
_entity.type
_entity.pdbx_description
1 polymer ?
#
loop_
_entity_poly.entity_id
_entity_poly.type
_entity_poly.pdbx_seq_one_letter_code
_entity_poly.pdbx_strand_id
1 'polypeptide(L)'
;KIQCVSPWKYLGLKIRKTTIVPQPIKLIDNPKTLQEPHQLCGSINWVRTWLGISTEDLAPLFNLLRGDRDLQSPRTLTAEAKTSLLKVWWALEEQKAHRYKPRLPFQLAVLGKVPHLHGILFQWDSELGDPLLIIEWVFLPHQPTKSLTTPHEFMVQLIMKARTRLRTLVGCDLSCIYLPITSEIMEYLLQSNANLQFALDSYLGQVSVHYPNHKIFNSTFSLIPREIQSRKQPLDALTIFTDGSGRLHKSVMTWQNPKTLKWESDVEVVSGSPQVAELAAVVRAFEKFKDPYNLVTDSVYVAGVTMRAENALLKEVSNKKIFGLLTKLICLISHREQTFYVMHVRSQTGLPG
;
A
#
# COMPACT_ATOMS: atom_id res chain seq x y z
N LYS A 1 7.51 15.81 39.32
CA LYS A 1 8.84 16.48 39.24
C LYS A 1 8.81 17.47 38.09
N ILE A 2 8.94 18.78 38.37
CA ILE A 2 9.04 19.82 37.34
C ILE A 2 10.46 19.77 36.76
N GLN A 3 10.58 19.82 35.43
CA GLN A 3 11.86 19.81 34.72
C GLN A 3 12.10 21.20 34.11
N CYS A 4 13.03 21.98 34.66
CA CYS A 4 13.25 23.37 34.25
C CYS A 4 14.28 23.53 33.12
N VAL A 5 15.09 22.50 32.85
CA VAL A 5 16.20 22.57 31.90
C VAL A 5 16.16 21.42 30.89
N SER A 6 16.51 21.73 29.64
CA SER A 6 16.66 20.74 28.57
C SER A 6 17.89 19.86 28.83
N PRO A 7 17.83 18.54 28.57
CA PRO A 7 16.74 17.83 27.90
C PRO A 7 15.61 17.40 28.85
N TRP A 8 14.36 17.65 28.45
CA TRP A 8 13.17 17.24 29.18
C TRP A 8 12.79 15.79 28.84
N LYS A 9 12.43 14.99 29.84
CA LYS A 9 11.93 13.63 29.67
C LYS A 9 10.40 13.61 29.83
N TYR A 10 9.69 13.20 28.79
CA TYR A 10 8.23 13.13 28.85
C TYR A 10 7.70 11.98 28.01
N LEU A 11 6.84 11.14 28.58
CA LEU A 11 6.25 9.96 27.94
C LEU A 11 7.28 9.14 27.14
N GLY A 12 8.43 8.80 27.71
CA GLY A 12 9.45 8.00 27.00
C GLY A 12 10.23 8.76 25.90
N LEU A 13 10.05 10.08 25.76
CA LEU A 13 10.83 10.93 24.85
C LEU A 13 11.86 11.76 25.61
N LYS A 14 12.93 12.16 24.92
CA LYS A 14 13.91 13.15 25.34
C LYS A 14 13.79 14.37 24.41
N ILE A 15 13.19 15.42 24.94
CA ILE A 15 12.88 16.65 24.23
C ILE A 15 14.00 17.65 24.50
N ARG A 16 14.62 18.16 23.44
CA ARG A 16 15.61 19.24 23.46
C ARG A 16 14.99 20.54 22.98
N LYS A 17 15.76 21.63 22.99
CA LYS A 17 15.28 22.93 22.50
C LYS A 17 14.74 22.87 21.07
N THR A 18 15.38 22.10 20.19
CA THR A 18 15.06 22.02 18.76
C THR A 18 14.66 20.63 18.28
N THR A 19 15.03 19.56 18.99
CA THR A 19 14.85 18.18 18.55
C THR A 19 14.15 17.31 19.57
N ILE A 20 13.58 16.21 19.10
CA ILE A 20 12.92 15.17 19.89
C ILE A 20 13.56 13.85 19.51
N VAL A 21 14.03 13.09 20.50
CA VAL A 21 14.54 11.74 20.30
C VAL A 21 13.83 10.79 21.26
N PRO A 22 13.50 9.57 20.83
CA PRO A 22 13.02 8.55 21.75
C PRO A 22 14.05 8.21 22.84
N GLN A 23 13.58 7.72 23.98
CA GLN A 23 14.48 7.10 24.95
C GLN A 23 14.96 5.74 24.42
N PRO A 24 16.15 5.28 24.86
CA PRO A 24 16.68 3.99 24.44
C PRO A 24 15.69 2.85 24.68
N ILE A 25 15.47 2.03 23.67
CA ILE A 25 14.70 0.80 23.76
C ILE A 25 15.67 -0.36 23.95
N LYS A 26 15.34 -1.29 24.85
CA LYS A 26 16.08 -2.55 24.98
C LYS A 26 15.80 -3.42 23.76
N LEU A 27 16.76 -3.52 22.84
CA LEU A 27 16.71 -4.47 21.74
C LEU A 27 17.04 -5.87 22.27
N ILE A 28 16.30 -6.87 21.79
CA ILE A 28 16.46 -8.28 22.19
C ILE A 28 17.06 -9.03 21.01
N ASP A 29 18.28 -9.53 21.17
CA ASP A 29 19.09 -10.19 20.15
C ASP A 29 18.89 -11.72 20.11
N ASN A 30 18.40 -12.30 21.19
CA ASN A 30 18.09 -13.73 21.26
C ASN A 30 16.81 -13.98 22.10
N PRO A 31 15.62 -13.65 21.55
CA PRO A 31 14.37 -13.95 22.22
C PRO A 31 14.20 -15.46 22.35
N LYS A 32 13.66 -15.91 23.48
CA LYS A 32 13.35 -17.31 23.76
C LYS A 32 11.87 -17.62 23.55
N THR A 33 11.01 -16.65 23.83
CA THR A 33 9.55 -16.83 23.80
C THR A 33 8.87 -15.72 23.02
N LEU A 34 7.62 -15.93 22.60
CA LEU A 34 6.82 -14.95 21.86
C LEU A 34 6.62 -13.62 22.62
N GLN A 35 6.61 -13.65 23.95
CA GLN A 35 6.46 -12.44 24.78
C GLN A 35 7.50 -11.36 24.42
N GLU A 36 8.75 -11.75 24.21
CA GLU A 36 9.87 -10.83 24.01
C GLU A 36 9.78 -10.07 22.68
N PRO A 37 9.62 -10.72 21.49
CA PRO A 37 9.33 -10.04 20.25
C PRO A 37 8.07 -9.19 20.31
N HIS A 38 7.03 -9.61 21.06
CA HIS A 38 5.79 -8.87 21.18
C HIS A 38 5.99 -7.52 21.90
N GLN A 39 6.70 -7.52 23.04
CA GLN A 39 7.03 -6.29 23.77
C GLN A 39 7.96 -5.38 22.95
N LEU A 40 8.92 -5.97 22.25
CA LEU A 40 9.85 -5.24 21.40
C LEU A 40 9.12 -4.56 20.22
N CYS A 41 8.26 -5.29 19.50
CA CYS A 41 7.47 -4.73 18.41
C CYS A 41 6.53 -3.62 18.89
N GLY A 42 5.95 -3.75 20.08
CA GLY A 42 5.14 -2.69 20.69
C GLY A 42 5.95 -1.42 20.96
N SER A 43 7.15 -1.57 21.52
CA SER A 43 8.06 -0.46 21.82
C SER A 43 8.56 0.23 20.55
N ILE A 44 8.94 -0.55 19.53
CA ILE A 44 9.38 -0.04 18.23
C ILE A 44 8.23 0.72 17.55
N ASN A 45 7.02 0.14 17.50
CA ASN A 45 5.85 0.80 16.91
C ASN A 45 5.52 2.13 17.60
N TRP A 46 5.74 2.23 18.91
CA TRP A 46 5.53 3.46 19.65
C TRP A 46 6.50 4.58 19.22
N VAL A 47 7.80 4.28 19.06
CA VAL A 47 8.81 5.29 18.68
C VAL A 47 8.91 5.55 17.18
N ARG A 48 8.37 4.65 16.36
CA ARG A 48 8.52 4.61 14.92
C ARG A 48 8.23 5.94 14.22
N THR A 49 7.21 6.65 14.69
CA THR A 49 6.77 7.97 14.19
C THR A 49 7.88 9.02 14.21
N TRP A 50 8.89 8.91 15.07
CA TRP A 50 10.02 9.86 15.12
C TRP A 50 11.29 9.35 14.46
N LEU A 51 11.34 8.05 14.15
CA LEU A 51 12.55 7.40 13.62
C LEU A 51 12.49 7.15 12.11
N GLY A 52 11.32 7.22 11.49
CA GLY A 52 11.19 7.05 10.04
C GLY A 52 11.38 5.62 9.53
N ILE A 53 11.25 4.63 10.41
CA ILE A 53 11.43 3.22 10.02
C ILE A 53 10.21 2.75 9.23
N SER A 54 10.43 2.23 8.02
CA SER A 54 9.35 1.83 7.12
C SER A 54 8.62 0.55 7.59
N THR A 55 7.44 0.28 7.04
CA THR A 55 6.69 -0.95 7.39
C THR A 55 7.39 -2.17 6.82
N GLU A 56 8.02 -1.99 5.66
CA GLU A 56 8.84 -2.99 4.99
C GLU A 56 10.03 -3.40 5.87
N ASP A 57 10.75 -2.43 6.43
CA ASP A 57 11.89 -2.69 7.32
C ASP A 57 11.49 -3.43 8.60
N LEU A 58 10.27 -3.23 9.10
CA LEU A 58 9.76 -3.89 10.30
C LEU A 58 9.01 -5.21 10.01
N ALA A 59 8.65 -5.49 8.76
CA ALA A 59 7.84 -6.65 8.40
C ALA A 59 8.46 -7.97 8.88
N PRO A 60 9.78 -8.22 8.75
CA PRO A 60 10.40 -9.43 9.29
C PRO A 60 10.22 -9.60 10.80
N LEU A 61 10.21 -8.50 11.57
CA LEU A 61 9.97 -8.56 13.01
C LEU A 61 8.51 -8.88 13.33
N PHE A 62 7.57 -8.29 12.60
CA PHE A 62 6.15 -8.61 12.79
C PHE A 62 5.81 -10.05 12.40
N ASN A 63 6.56 -10.64 11.46
CA ASN A 63 6.37 -12.04 11.08
C ASN A 63 6.71 -13.01 12.23
N LEU A 64 7.58 -12.64 13.17
CA LEU A 64 7.86 -13.43 14.38
C LEU A 64 6.63 -13.57 15.30
N LEU A 65 5.69 -12.62 15.22
CA LEU A 65 4.47 -12.62 16.03
C LEU A 65 3.39 -13.57 15.50
N ARG A 66 3.61 -14.17 14.33
CA ARG A 66 2.68 -15.11 13.72
C ARG A 66 2.86 -16.53 14.30
N GLY A 67 1.92 -17.41 13.99
CA GLY A 67 1.92 -18.80 14.43
C GLY A 67 1.19 -19.00 15.75
N ASP A 68 1.77 -19.81 16.64
CA ASP A 68 1.22 -20.10 17.96
C ASP A 68 1.07 -18.81 18.78
N ARG A 69 -0.09 -18.65 19.42
CA ARG A 69 -0.48 -17.47 20.20
C ARG A 69 -0.03 -17.54 21.66
N ASP A 70 0.45 -18.69 22.12
CA ASP A 70 0.99 -18.81 23.47
C ASP A 70 2.23 -17.90 23.63
N LEU A 71 2.21 -17.04 24.64
CA LEU A 71 3.33 -16.15 24.97
C LEU A 71 4.61 -16.90 25.31
N GLN A 72 4.50 -18.14 25.79
CA GLN A 72 5.65 -19.01 26.08
C GLN A 72 6.11 -19.83 24.88
N SER A 73 5.38 -19.77 23.75
CA SER A 73 5.78 -20.50 22.56
C SER A 73 7.18 -20.05 22.10
N PRO A 74 8.06 -21.00 21.75
CA PRO A 74 9.44 -20.68 21.43
C PRO A 74 9.53 -19.79 20.20
N ARG A 75 10.44 -18.82 20.24
CA ARG A 75 10.78 -17.96 19.09
C ARG A 75 12.28 -17.87 18.94
N THR A 76 12.71 -17.65 17.71
CA THR A 76 14.10 -17.39 17.36
C THR A 76 14.12 -16.31 16.28
N LEU A 77 15.13 -15.45 16.29
CA LEU A 77 15.26 -14.46 15.22
C LEU A 77 15.70 -15.14 13.93
N THR A 78 14.95 -14.89 12.86
CA THR A 78 15.40 -15.21 11.50
C THR A 78 16.53 -14.26 11.08
N ALA A 79 17.24 -14.60 10.00
CA ALA A 79 18.28 -13.71 9.45
C ALA A 79 17.69 -12.36 9.03
N GLU A 80 16.49 -12.35 8.43
CA GLU A 80 15.82 -11.10 8.03
C GLU A 80 15.42 -10.26 9.25
N ALA A 81 14.93 -10.90 10.32
CA ALA A 81 14.58 -10.19 11.55
C ALA A 81 15.81 -9.56 12.23
N LYS A 82 16.97 -10.22 12.19
CA LYS A 82 18.23 -9.61 12.67
C LYS A 82 18.61 -8.37 11.86
N THR A 83 18.52 -8.44 10.54
CA THR A 83 18.75 -7.27 9.67
C THR A 83 17.79 -6.13 9.97
N SER A 84 16.51 -6.43 10.19
CA SER A 84 15.50 -5.45 10.61
C SER A 84 15.84 -4.81 11.95
N LEU A 85 16.30 -5.57 12.96
CA LEU A 85 16.72 -5.01 14.25
C LEU A 85 17.92 -4.10 14.13
N LEU A 86 18.88 -4.44 13.28
CA LEU A 86 20.02 -3.57 13.04
C LEU A 86 19.57 -2.24 12.42
N LYS A 87 18.66 -2.25 11.45
CA LYS A 87 18.04 -1.02 10.90
C LYS A 87 17.36 -0.18 11.98
N VAL A 88 16.63 -0.82 12.90
CA VAL A 88 16.02 -0.14 14.06
C VAL A 88 17.08 0.49 14.96
N TRP A 89 18.19 -0.23 15.20
CA TRP A 89 19.30 0.26 16.01
C TRP A 89 19.94 1.51 15.40
N TRP A 90 20.32 1.48 14.11
CA TRP A 90 20.86 2.67 13.43
C TRP A 90 19.88 3.84 13.45
N ALA A 91 18.58 3.57 13.26
CA ALA A 91 17.57 4.62 13.35
C ALA A 91 17.50 5.24 14.74
N LEU A 92 17.60 4.45 15.82
CA LEU A 92 17.61 4.96 17.20
C LEU A 92 18.81 5.86 17.49
N GLU A 93 19.97 5.58 16.88
CA GLU A 93 21.20 6.35 17.08
C GLU A 93 21.22 7.65 16.24
N GLU A 94 20.82 7.56 14.97
CA GLU A 94 21.03 8.64 14.00
C GLU A 94 19.80 9.54 13.81
N GLN A 95 18.59 8.99 13.95
CA GLN A 95 17.36 9.71 13.59
C GLN A 95 16.84 10.58 14.73
N LYS A 96 16.33 11.74 14.34
CA LYS A 96 15.74 12.72 15.26
C LYS A 96 14.59 13.43 14.57
N ALA A 97 13.53 13.65 15.32
CA ALA A 97 12.47 14.55 14.92
C ALA A 97 12.78 15.98 15.40
N HIS A 98 12.10 16.94 14.79
CA HIS A 98 12.23 18.36 15.09
C HIS A 98 11.02 18.84 15.87
N ARG A 99 11.23 19.84 16.72
CA ARG A 99 10.12 20.62 17.28
C ARG A 99 9.60 21.55 16.20
N TYR A 100 8.29 21.64 16.08
CA TYR A 100 7.67 22.55 15.14
C TYR A 100 7.96 24.01 15.51
N LYS A 101 8.08 24.87 14.50
CA LYS A 101 8.14 26.32 14.62
C LYS A 101 6.76 26.90 14.35
N PRO A 102 6.15 27.66 15.27
CA PRO A 102 4.76 28.14 15.13
C PRO A 102 4.48 28.99 13.89
N ARG A 103 5.48 29.68 13.35
CA ARG A 103 5.33 30.56 12.18
C ARG A 103 5.45 29.83 10.84
N LEU A 104 5.88 28.58 10.84
CA LEU A 104 6.07 27.80 9.63
C LEU A 104 4.85 26.92 9.37
N PRO A 105 4.41 26.81 8.11
CA PRO A 105 3.28 25.96 7.78
C PRO A 105 3.69 24.48 7.76
N PHE A 106 2.75 23.60 8.08
CA PHE A 106 2.94 22.15 7.97
C PHE A 106 2.71 21.68 6.54
N GLN A 107 3.49 20.69 6.12
CA GLN A 107 3.45 20.10 4.79
C GLN A 107 3.52 18.58 4.92
N LEU A 108 2.94 17.87 3.95
CA LEU A 108 2.97 16.41 3.88
C LEU A 108 3.65 15.98 2.60
N ALA A 109 4.65 15.11 2.69
CA ALA A 109 5.21 14.39 1.54
C ALA A 109 4.84 12.91 1.62
N VAL A 110 4.11 12.39 0.63
CA VAL A 110 3.87 10.94 0.48
C VAL A 110 5.05 10.33 -0.27
N LEU A 111 5.65 9.28 0.27
CA LEU A 111 6.89 8.66 -0.22
C LEU A 111 6.82 7.13 -0.10
N GLY A 112 7.89 6.47 -0.55
CA GLY A 112 8.04 5.02 -0.48
C GLY A 112 7.53 4.32 -1.73
N LYS A 113 7.83 3.03 -1.82
CA LYS A 113 7.45 2.18 -2.94
C LYS A 113 6.14 1.48 -2.64
N VAL A 114 5.26 1.34 -3.63
CA VAL A 114 4.06 0.51 -3.51
C VAL A 114 4.47 -0.93 -3.20
N PRO A 115 3.83 -1.61 -2.22
CA PRO A 115 2.65 -1.19 -1.44
C PRO A 115 2.97 -0.49 -0.11
N HIS A 116 4.23 -0.17 0.18
CA HIS A 116 4.74 0.38 1.44
C HIS A 116 4.88 1.90 1.43
N LEU A 117 3.82 2.60 0.98
CA LEU A 117 3.76 4.05 1.05
C LEU A 117 3.74 4.53 2.51
N HIS A 118 4.38 5.68 2.75
CA HIS A 118 4.39 6.38 4.02
C HIS A 118 4.39 7.90 3.80
N GLY A 119 4.09 8.67 4.84
CA GLY A 119 4.08 10.12 4.81
C GLY A 119 5.16 10.73 5.69
N ILE A 120 5.68 11.89 5.31
CA ILE A 120 6.49 12.75 6.17
C ILE A 120 5.70 14.02 6.43
N LEU A 121 5.35 14.28 7.69
CA LEU A 121 4.86 15.58 8.15
C LEU A 121 6.06 16.44 8.49
N PHE A 122 6.23 17.57 7.81
CA PHE A 122 7.40 18.43 7.96
C PHE A 122 7.04 19.92 7.89
N GLN A 123 8.01 20.75 8.26
CA GLN A 123 8.04 22.18 7.97
C GLN A 123 9.31 22.51 7.17
N TRP A 124 9.22 23.52 6.32
CA TRP A 124 10.34 23.98 5.50
C TRP A 124 10.82 25.34 6.00
N ASP A 125 12.10 25.43 6.35
CA ASP A 125 12.73 26.62 6.89
C ASP A 125 13.97 27.03 6.08
N SER A 126 13.77 27.92 5.12
CA SER A 126 14.83 28.39 4.22
C SER A 126 15.96 29.15 4.93
N GLU A 127 15.80 29.53 6.21
CA GLU A 127 16.85 30.22 6.98
C GLU A 127 17.90 29.25 7.54
N LEU A 128 17.64 27.95 7.54
CA LEU A 128 18.55 26.93 8.03
C LEU A 128 19.43 26.37 6.91
N GLY A 129 20.65 25.94 7.26
CA GLY A 129 21.53 25.23 6.31
C GLY A 129 20.93 23.91 5.83
N ASP A 130 20.20 23.21 6.69
CA ASP A 130 19.27 22.14 6.32
C ASP A 130 17.84 22.63 6.57
N PRO A 131 17.05 22.92 5.51
CA PRO A 131 15.74 23.53 5.64
C PRO A 131 14.66 22.55 6.11
N LEU A 132 14.93 21.25 6.16
CA LEU A 132 13.91 20.25 6.42
C LEU A 132 13.74 19.98 7.92
N LEU A 133 12.60 20.41 8.46
CA LEU A 133 12.19 20.08 9.83
C LEU A 133 11.16 18.95 9.83
N ILE A 134 11.63 17.71 9.92
CA ILE A 134 10.74 16.53 10.06
C ILE A 134 10.06 16.56 11.42
N ILE A 135 8.73 16.64 11.44
CA ILE A 135 7.91 16.67 12.66
C ILE A 135 7.51 15.25 13.07
N GLU A 136 6.87 14.52 12.15
CA GLU A 136 6.44 13.14 12.38
C GLU A 136 6.42 12.36 11.05
N TRP A 137 6.68 11.06 11.14
CA TRP A 137 6.46 10.10 10.05
C TRP A 137 5.09 9.45 10.21
N VAL A 138 4.31 9.43 9.13
CA VAL A 138 2.95 8.89 9.09
C VAL A 138 2.96 7.55 8.39
N PHE A 139 2.61 6.49 9.11
CA PHE A 139 2.57 5.13 8.56
C PHE A 139 1.16 4.58 8.51
N LEU A 140 0.85 3.76 7.52
CA LEU A 140 -0.37 2.96 7.50
C LEU A 140 -0.19 1.68 8.34
N PRO A 141 -1.31 1.07 8.79
CA PRO A 141 -1.26 -0.23 9.45
C PRO A 141 -0.54 -1.27 8.58
N HIS A 142 0.16 -2.21 9.21
CA HIS A 142 0.88 -3.27 8.49
C HIS A 142 -0.05 -4.17 7.68
N GLN A 143 -1.28 -4.39 8.15
CA GLN A 143 -2.30 -5.17 7.46
C GLN A 143 -3.44 -4.24 7.01
N PRO A 144 -3.79 -4.23 5.71
CA PRO A 144 -4.94 -3.47 5.24
C PRO A 144 -6.25 -4.05 5.77
N THR A 145 -7.27 -3.20 5.90
CA THR A 145 -8.61 -3.63 6.31
C THR A 145 -9.32 -4.36 5.18
N LYS A 146 -9.17 -3.88 3.95
CA LYS A 146 -9.71 -4.48 2.72
C LYS A 146 -8.84 -5.66 2.26
N SER A 147 -9.47 -6.64 1.62
CA SER A 147 -8.75 -7.79 1.03
C SER A 147 -7.79 -7.37 -0.08
N LEU A 148 -8.18 -6.39 -0.90
CA LEU A 148 -7.38 -5.82 -1.99
C LEU A 148 -7.37 -4.31 -1.84
N THR A 149 -6.17 -3.74 -1.68
CA THR A 149 -5.98 -2.29 -1.53
C THR A 149 -5.09 -1.77 -2.65
N THR A 150 -5.55 -0.76 -3.39
CA THR A 150 -4.81 -0.20 -4.53
C THR A 150 -3.77 0.84 -4.06
N PRO A 151 -2.77 1.17 -4.88
CA PRO A 151 -1.78 2.21 -4.56
C PRO A 151 -2.41 3.55 -4.21
N HIS A 152 -3.41 3.97 -5.00
CA HIS A 152 -4.12 5.23 -4.78
C HIS A 152 -4.92 5.22 -3.47
N GLU A 153 -5.47 4.08 -3.06
CA GLU A 153 -6.14 3.96 -1.76
C GLU A 153 -5.16 4.13 -0.59
N PHE A 154 -3.93 3.60 -0.69
CA PHE A 154 -2.89 3.85 0.32
C PHE A 154 -2.52 5.34 0.40
N MET A 155 -2.31 5.98 -0.75
CA MET A 155 -2.04 7.41 -0.82
C MET A 155 -3.16 8.23 -0.15
N VAL A 156 -4.42 7.94 -0.48
CA VAL A 156 -5.61 8.58 0.09
C VAL A 156 -5.67 8.38 1.62
N GLN A 157 -5.44 7.17 2.11
CA GLN A 157 -5.43 6.88 3.54
C GLN A 157 -4.35 7.67 4.29
N LEU A 158 -3.17 7.85 3.69
CA LEU A 158 -2.09 8.66 4.28
C LEU A 158 -2.49 10.13 4.39
N ILE A 159 -3.10 10.68 3.34
CA ILE A 159 -3.61 12.06 3.34
C ILE A 159 -4.61 12.25 4.48
N MET A 160 -5.64 11.39 4.53
CA MET A 160 -6.67 11.46 5.57
C MET A 160 -6.07 11.33 6.98
N LYS A 161 -5.14 10.39 7.18
CA LYS A 161 -4.48 10.17 8.46
C LYS A 161 -3.65 11.36 8.89
N ALA A 162 -2.85 11.94 7.98
CA ALA A 162 -2.01 13.10 8.25
C ALA A 162 -2.83 14.36 8.56
N ARG A 163 -3.87 14.65 7.77
CA ARG A 163 -4.79 15.79 8.01
C ARG A 163 -5.48 15.64 9.37
N THR A 164 -6.01 14.45 9.68
CA THR A 164 -6.67 14.17 10.97
C THR A 164 -5.69 14.31 12.13
N ARG A 165 -4.45 13.83 11.96
CA ARG A 165 -3.38 13.95 12.96
C ARG A 165 -3.08 15.42 13.25
N LEU A 166 -2.91 16.23 12.22
CA LEU A 166 -2.55 17.64 12.38
C LEU A 166 -3.67 18.46 13.03
N ARG A 167 -4.92 18.28 12.57
CA ARG A 167 -6.09 18.94 13.17
C ARG A 167 -6.23 18.62 14.66
N THR A 168 -6.00 17.36 15.03
CA THR A 168 -6.04 16.92 16.43
C THR A 168 -4.91 17.53 17.27
N LEU A 169 -3.71 17.67 16.71
CA LEU A 169 -2.54 18.15 17.47
C LEU A 169 -2.46 19.67 17.61
N VAL A 170 -2.80 20.41 16.55
CA VAL A 170 -2.54 21.86 16.46
C VAL A 170 -3.73 22.66 15.95
N GLY A 171 -4.86 22.02 15.62
CA GLY A 171 -6.06 22.72 15.17
C GLY A 171 -5.96 23.35 13.77
N CYS A 172 -4.98 22.96 12.95
CA CYS A 172 -4.81 23.45 11.58
C CYS A 172 -4.71 22.31 10.56
N ASP A 173 -4.75 22.66 9.27
CA ASP A 173 -4.57 21.73 8.15
C ASP A 173 -3.22 21.98 7.45
N LEU A 174 -2.88 21.09 6.52
CA LEU A 174 -1.66 21.17 5.73
C LEU A 174 -1.72 22.36 4.76
N SER A 175 -0.56 22.98 4.53
CA SER A 175 -0.42 24.02 3.49
C SER A 175 -0.15 23.42 2.12
N CYS A 176 0.55 22.28 2.08
CA CYS A 176 0.90 21.57 0.85
C CYS A 176 0.93 20.06 1.09
N ILE A 177 0.42 19.30 0.12
CA ILE A 177 0.49 17.83 0.04
C ILE A 177 1.25 17.47 -1.23
N TYR A 178 2.40 16.81 -1.08
CA TYR A 178 3.21 16.29 -2.18
C TYR A 178 2.87 14.82 -2.45
N LEU A 179 2.50 14.52 -3.69
CA LEU A 179 2.05 13.19 -4.12
C LEU A 179 3.02 12.57 -5.14
N PRO A 180 3.33 11.26 -5.02
CA PRO A 180 4.29 10.58 -5.90
C PRO A 180 3.59 10.08 -7.16
N ILE A 181 2.96 10.99 -7.90
CA ILE A 181 2.24 10.74 -9.16
C ILE A 181 2.64 11.80 -10.20
N THR A 182 2.35 11.55 -11.48
CA THR A 182 2.54 12.56 -12.53
C THR A 182 1.40 13.57 -12.51
N SER A 183 1.60 14.75 -13.11
CA SER A 183 0.55 15.77 -13.27
C SER A 183 -0.67 15.21 -14.02
N GLU A 184 -0.44 14.43 -15.07
CA GLU A 184 -1.49 13.75 -15.85
C GLU A 184 -2.35 12.82 -14.98
N ILE A 185 -1.70 11.99 -14.13
CA ILE A 185 -2.40 11.10 -13.20
C ILE A 185 -3.13 11.92 -12.15
N MET A 186 -2.55 13.00 -11.65
CA MET A 186 -3.19 13.87 -10.66
C MET A 186 -4.51 14.46 -11.20
N GLU A 187 -4.49 15.06 -12.39
CA GLU A 187 -5.69 15.61 -13.04
C GLU A 187 -6.76 14.53 -13.26
N TYR A 188 -6.35 13.35 -13.74
CA TYR A 188 -7.24 12.22 -13.93
C TYR A 188 -7.89 11.76 -12.60
N LEU A 189 -7.09 11.60 -11.54
CA LEU A 189 -7.58 11.14 -10.23
C LEU A 189 -8.50 12.17 -9.57
N LEU A 190 -8.22 13.47 -9.71
CA LEU A 190 -9.09 14.51 -9.18
C LEU A 190 -10.49 14.48 -9.82
N GLN A 191 -10.62 14.03 -11.06
CA GLN A 191 -11.91 13.92 -11.74
C GLN A 191 -12.61 12.56 -11.51
N SER A 192 -11.85 11.48 -11.37
CA SER A 192 -12.38 10.11 -11.42
C SER A 192 -12.35 9.37 -10.08
N ASN A 193 -11.56 9.81 -9.10
CA ASN A 193 -11.36 9.10 -7.85
C ASN A 193 -12.10 9.78 -6.69
N ALA A 194 -13.31 9.30 -6.41
CA ALA A 194 -14.14 9.80 -5.31
C ALA A 194 -13.44 9.75 -3.94
N ASN A 195 -12.62 8.72 -3.67
CA ASN A 195 -11.93 8.61 -2.38
C ASN A 195 -10.89 9.72 -2.21
N LEU A 196 -10.19 10.10 -3.29
CA LEU A 196 -9.27 11.24 -3.27
C LEU A 196 -10.03 12.55 -3.10
N GLN A 197 -11.14 12.72 -3.81
CA GLN A 197 -12.01 13.90 -3.65
C GLN A 197 -12.47 14.05 -2.19
N PHE A 198 -12.93 12.98 -1.55
CA PHE A 198 -13.29 13.00 -0.13
C PHE A 198 -12.10 13.30 0.79
N ALA A 199 -10.93 12.73 0.50
CA ALA A 199 -9.73 12.99 1.30
C ALA A 199 -9.20 14.43 1.16
N LEU A 200 -9.58 15.13 0.09
CA LEU A 200 -9.28 16.53 -0.15
C LEU A 200 -10.50 17.44 0.08
N ASP A 201 -11.60 16.90 0.59
CA ASP A 201 -12.77 17.71 0.89
C ASP A 201 -12.41 18.81 1.89
N SER A 202 -12.93 20.01 1.62
CA SER A 202 -12.67 21.23 2.40
C SER A 202 -11.18 21.54 2.61
N TYR A 203 -10.29 20.99 1.76
CA TYR A 203 -8.85 21.28 1.79
C TYR A 203 -8.58 22.57 1.02
N LEU A 204 -7.98 23.55 1.68
CA LEU A 204 -7.66 24.85 1.09
C LEU A 204 -6.17 25.00 0.72
N GLY A 205 -5.34 24.00 1.06
CA GLY A 205 -3.93 24.02 0.74
C GLY A 205 -3.64 23.58 -0.69
N GLN A 206 -2.36 23.59 -1.05
CA GLN A 206 -1.89 23.14 -2.35
C GLN A 206 -1.74 21.61 -2.40
N VAL A 207 -1.98 21.02 -3.56
CA VAL A 207 -1.52 19.67 -3.90
C VAL A 207 -0.47 19.82 -5.00
N SER A 208 0.69 19.17 -4.83
CA SER A 208 1.82 19.28 -5.76
C SER A 208 2.39 17.90 -6.07
N VAL A 209 2.93 17.74 -7.27
CA VAL A 209 3.77 16.59 -7.66
C VAL A 209 5.25 16.93 -7.65
N HIS A 210 5.60 18.21 -7.46
CA HIS A 210 6.96 18.71 -7.42
C HIS A 210 7.42 18.86 -5.98
N TYR A 211 8.25 17.91 -5.52
CA TYR A 211 8.77 17.88 -4.16
C TYR A 211 9.82 18.99 -3.96
N PRO A 212 10.00 19.47 -2.71
CA PRO A 212 11.11 20.36 -2.39
C PRO A 212 12.45 19.69 -2.72
N ASN A 213 13.45 20.50 -3.09
CA ASN A 213 14.78 19.97 -3.39
C ASN A 213 15.51 19.58 -2.09
N HIS A 214 15.36 18.33 -1.67
CA HIS A 214 16.05 17.77 -0.51
C HIS A 214 16.44 16.32 -0.76
N LYS A 215 17.61 15.90 -0.24
CA LYS A 215 18.16 14.56 -0.45
C LYS A 215 17.17 13.45 -0.08
N ILE A 216 16.43 13.62 1.03
CA ILE A 216 15.48 12.61 1.52
C ILE A 216 14.35 12.33 0.52
N PHE A 217 13.85 13.37 -0.15
CA PHE A 217 12.75 13.22 -1.10
C PHE A 217 13.27 12.53 -2.35
N ASN A 218 14.46 12.87 -2.81
CA ASN A 218 15.07 12.22 -3.98
C ASN A 218 15.44 10.76 -3.73
N SER A 219 15.97 10.41 -2.54
CA SER A 219 16.40 9.04 -2.23
C SER A 219 15.26 8.06 -1.97
N THR A 220 14.10 8.57 -1.54
CA THR A 220 12.95 7.75 -1.12
C THR A 220 11.75 7.90 -2.06
N PHE A 221 11.91 8.68 -3.15
CA PHE A 221 10.88 8.83 -4.16
C PHE A 221 10.70 7.52 -4.93
N SER A 222 9.44 7.13 -5.10
CA SER A 222 9.05 6.07 -6.03
C SER A 222 7.71 6.47 -6.60
N LEU A 223 7.68 6.70 -7.92
CA LEU A 223 6.47 7.08 -8.62
C LEU A 223 5.46 5.92 -8.55
N ILE A 224 4.20 6.23 -8.22
CA ILE A 224 3.11 5.28 -8.39
C ILE A 224 2.92 5.09 -9.90
N PRO A 225 3.03 3.84 -10.41
CA PRO A 225 2.93 3.58 -11.84
C PRO A 225 1.54 3.94 -12.37
N ARG A 226 1.49 4.35 -13.64
CA ARG A 226 0.24 4.55 -14.37
C ARG A 226 -0.47 3.21 -14.54
N GLU A 227 -1.80 3.20 -14.35
CA GLU A 227 -2.62 2.02 -14.64
C GLU A 227 -2.60 1.70 -16.15
N ILE A 228 -2.32 0.45 -16.48
CA ILE A 228 -2.35 -0.14 -17.83
C ILE A 228 -3.77 -0.58 -18.18
N GLN A 229 -4.60 -0.83 -17.17
CA GLN A 229 -6.02 -1.08 -17.36
C GLN A 229 -6.73 0.13 -17.97
N SER A 230 -7.44 -0.08 -19.09
CA SER A 230 -8.42 0.90 -19.58
C SER A 230 -9.65 0.90 -18.66
N ARG A 231 -9.98 2.07 -18.11
CA ARG A 231 -11.14 2.25 -17.21
C ARG A 231 -12.40 2.73 -17.94
N LYS A 232 -12.24 3.45 -19.05
CA LYS A 232 -13.34 4.20 -19.69
C LYS A 232 -13.94 3.50 -20.90
N GLN A 233 -13.11 2.83 -21.70
CA GLN A 233 -13.54 2.32 -23.00
C GLN A 233 -12.96 0.94 -23.29
N PRO A 234 -13.74 0.06 -23.95
CA PRO A 234 -13.22 -1.16 -24.55
C PRO A 234 -12.10 -0.84 -25.55
N LEU A 235 -11.21 -1.81 -25.73
CA LEU A 235 -10.12 -1.76 -26.68
C LEU A 235 -10.58 -2.27 -28.05
N ASP A 236 -10.00 -1.73 -29.13
CA ASP A 236 -10.07 -2.36 -30.45
C ASP A 236 -9.10 -3.55 -30.48
N ALA A 237 -9.50 -4.65 -29.84
CA ALA A 237 -8.65 -5.79 -29.56
C ALA A 237 -9.47 -7.07 -29.36
N LEU A 238 -8.76 -8.20 -29.20
CA LEU A 238 -9.38 -9.51 -28.94
C LEU A 238 -10.34 -9.43 -27.74
N THR A 239 -11.52 -10.05 -27.85
CA THR A 239 -12.45 -10.18 -26.73
C THR A 239 -12.45 -11.61 -26.23
N ILE A 240 -12.27 -11.77 -24.93
CA ILE A 240 -12.19 -13.06 -24.24
C ILE A 240 -13.34 -13.09 -23.22
N PHE A 241 -14.18 -14.11 -23.34
CA PHE A 241 -15.25 -14.40 -22.39
C PHE A 241 -14.77 -15.45 -21.40
N THR A 242 -15.09 -15.27 -20.13
CA THR A 242 -14.72 -16.21 -19.06
C THR A 242 -15.92 -16.56 -18.20
N ASP A 243 -16.04 -17.84 -17.84
CA ASP A 243 -17.10 -18.41 -17.00
C ASP A 243 -16.52 -19.54 -16.12
N GLY A 244 -17.17 -19.81 -14.99
CA GLY A 244 -16.77 -20.78 -13.98
C GLY A 244 -17.95 -21.51 -13.36
N SER A 245 -18.15 -22.77 -13.76
CA SER A 245 -19.16 -23.62 -13.14
C SER A 245 -18.63 -24.35 -11.90
N GLY A 246 -19.11 -23.96 -10.72
CA GLY A 246 -18.82 -24.70 -9.49
C GLY A 246 -19.45 -26.08 -9.42
N ARG A 247 -20.54 -26.35 -10.15
CA ARG A 247 -21.19 -27.67 -10.20
C ARG A 247 -20.43 -28.64 -11.09
N LEU A 248 -19.88 -28.16 -12.21
CA LEU A 248 -19.11 -28.98 -13.14
C LEU A 248 -17.60 -28.96 -12.82
N HIS A 249 -17.19 -28.17 -11.82
CA HIS A 249 -15.79 -27.90 -11.50
C HIS A 249 -15.00 -27.49 -12.75
N LYS A 250 -15.61 -26.70 -13.63
CA LYS A 250 -15.00 -26.28 -14.89
C LYS A 250 -14.84 -24.77 -14.90
N SER A 251 -13.70 -24.35 -15.40
CA SER A 251 -13.39 -22.97 -15.71
C SER A 251 -13.18 -22.89 -17.20
N VAL A 252 -13.81 -21.93 -17.85
CA VAL A 252 -13.89 -21.82 -19.30
C VAL A 252 -13.44 -20.43 -19.71
N MET A 253 -12.64 -20.37 -20.76
CA MET A 253 -12.48 -19.13 -21.52
C MET A 253 -12.72 -19.40 -23.00
N THR A 254 -13.44 -18.51 -23.65
CA THR A 254 -13.77 -18.56 -25.08
C THR A 254 -13.35 -17.26 -25.75
N TRP A 255 -12.85 -17.35 -26.97
CA TRP A 255 -12.47 -16.19 -27.78
C TRP A 255 -12.63 -16.53 -29.26
N GLN A 256 -12.82 -15.51 -30.08
CA GLN A 256 -12.79 -15.67 -31.53
C GLN A 256 -11.37 -15.44 -32.02
N ASN A 257 -10.77 -16.44 -32.68
CA ASN A 257 -9.42 -16.30 -33.22
C ASN A 257 -9.41 -15.25 -34.34
N PRO A 258 -8.61 -14.16 -34.24
CA PRO A 258 -8.63 -13.09 -35.23
C PRO A 258 -8.21 -13.53 -36.64
N LYS A 259 -7.42 -14.61 -36.76
CA LYS A 259 -6.91 -15.11 -38.04
C LYS A 259 -7.89 -16.06 -38.73
N THR A 260 -8.53 -16.94 -37.96
CA THR A 260 -9.40 -17.99 -38.51
C THR A 260 -10.88 -17.65 -38.43
N LEU A 261 -11.23 -16.60 -37.67
CA LEU A 261 -12.60 -16.18 -37.34
C LEU A 261 -13.45 -17.27 -36.66
N LYS A 262 -12.82 -18.36 -36.20
CA LYS A 262 -13.46 -19.46 -35.48
C LYS A 262 -13.41 -19.21 -33.98
N TRP A 263 -14.46 -19.69 -33.30
CA TRP A 263 -14.48 -19.73 -31.85
C TRP A 263 -13.56 -20.83 -31.34
N GLU A 264 -12.70 -20.45 -30.40
CA GLU A 264 -11.82 -21.34 -29.66
C GLU A 264 -12.19 -21.30 -28.19
N SER A 265 -11.96 -22.42 -27.51
CA SER A 265 -12.28 -22.57 -26.09
C SER A 265 -11.15 -23.27 -25.36
N ASP A 266 -10.89 -22.84 -24.14
CA ASP A 266 -9.95 -23.46 -23.22
C ASP A 266 -10.69 -23.79 -21.92
N VAL A 267 -10.78 -25.09 -21.63
CA VAL A 267 -11.58 -25.64 -20.53
C VAL A 267 -10.66 -26.40 -19.60
N GLU A 268 -10.62 -25.99 -18.34
CA GLU A 268 -9.84 -26.66 -17.30
C GLU A 268 -10.73 -27.07 -16.13
N VAL A 269 -10.52 -28.28 -15.64
CA VAL A 269 -11.18 -28.80 -14.43
C VAL A 269 -10.50 -28.22 -13.20
N VAL A 270 -11.23 -27.40 -12.45
CA VAL A 270 -10.75 -26.69 -11.26
C VAL A 270 -11.57 -27.13 -10.05
N SER A 271 -10.88 -27.78 -9.10
CA SER A 271 -11.52 -28.19 -7.85
C SER A 271 -11.74 -27.01 -6.91
N GLY A 272 -12.99 -26.82 -6.46
CA GLY A 272 -13.32 -25.80 -5.46
C GLY A 272 -14.69 -25.16 -5.69
N SER A 273 -14.89 -24.01 -5.05
CA SER A 273 -16.09 -23.19 -5.18
C SER A 273 -16.21 -22.54 -6.56
N PRO A 274 -17.42 -22.11 -6.97
CA PRO A 274 -17.61 -21.34 -8.21
C PRO A 274 -16.62 -20.17 -8.35
N GLN A 275 -16.40 -19.40 -7.27
CA GLN A 275 -15.43 -18.28 -7.25
C GLN A 275 -13.99 -18.68 -7.63
N VAL A 276 -13.58 -19.92 -7.32
CA VAL A 276 -12.25 -20.42 -7.66
C VAL A 276 -12.19 -20.76 -9.15
N ALA A 277 -13.25 -21.36 -9.71
CA ALA A 277 -13.33 -21.66 -11.14
C ALA A 277 -13.35 -20.36 -11.97
N GLU A 278 -14.18 -19.39 -11.59
CA GLU A 278 -14.26 -18.06 -12.24
C GLU A 278 -12.91 -17.35 -12.23
N LEU A 279 -12.28 -17.27 -11.05
CA LEU A 279 -11.01 -16.58 -10.92
C LEU A 279 -9.88 -17.32 -11.67
N ALA A 280 -9.92 -18.66 -11.71
CA ALA A 280 -8.97 -19.45 -12.47
C ALA A 280 -9.10 -19.18 -13.98
N ALA A 281 -10.32 -19.05 -14.51
CA ALA A 281 -10.54 -18.69 -15.92
C ALA A 281 -9.87 -17.35 -16.27
N VAL A 282 -10.06 -16.34 -15.42
CA VAL A 282 -9.44 -15.02 -15.63
C VAL A 282 -7.92 -15.06 -15.49
N VAL A 283 -7.39 -15.75 -14.48
CA VAL A 283 -5.94 -15.93 -14.33
C VAL A 283 -5.35 -16.55 -15.59
N ARG A 284 -5.98 -17.60 -16.14
CA ARG A 284 -5.51 -18.22 -17.38
C ARG A 284 -5.57 -17.30 -18.59
N ALA A 285 -6.59 -16.44 -18.70
CA ALA A 285 -6.63 -15.45 -19.77
C ALA A 285 -5.38 -14.54 -19.73
N PHE A 286 -4.99 -14.05 -18.54
CA PHE A 286 -3.77 -13.25 -18.38
C PHE A 286 -2.47 -14.05 -18.58
N GLU A 287 -2.47 -15.35 -18.33
CA GLU A 287 -1.34 -16.22 -18.64
C GLU A 287 -1.17 -16.38 -20.15
N LYS A 288 -2.25 -16.67 -20.85
CA LYS A 288 -2.27 -17.03 -22.26
C LYS A 288 -2.07 -15.83 -23.19
N PHE A 289 -2.74 -14.71 -22.93
CA PHE A 289 -2.77 -13.57 -23.84
C PHE A 289 -1.89 -12.43 -23.34
N LYS A 290 -0.85 -12.10 -24.10
CA LYS A 290 0.07 -10.99 -23.80
C LYS A 290 -0.29 -9.71 -24.56
N ASP A 291 -0.85 -9.83 -25.75
CA ASP A 291 -1.36 -8.71 -26.56
C ASP A 291 -2.58 -8.05 -25.90
N PRO A 292 -2.94 -6.80 -26.27
CA PRO A 292 -4.13 -6.14 -25.75
C PRO A 292 -5.41 -6.97 -25.93
N TYR A 293 -6.30 -6.97 -24.92
CA TYR A 293 -7.60 -7.64 -25.02
C TYR A 293 -8.66 -7.06 -24.08
N ASN A 294 -9.92 -7.33 -24.41
CA ASN A 294 -11.10 -7.10 -23.57
C ASN A 294 -11.45 -8.40 -22.83
N LEU A 295 -11.50 -8.36 -21.50
CA LEU A 295 -11.97 -9.44 -20.66
C LEU A 295 -13.45 -9.21 -20.32
N VAL A 296 -14.28 -10.19 -20.63
CA VAL A 296 -15.71 -10.17 -20.30
C VAL A 296 -16.01 -11.35 -19.37
N THR A 297 -16.56 -11.06 -18.20
CA THR A 297 -16.98 -12.08 -17.23
C THR A 297 -18.39 -11.78 -16.73
N ASP A 298 -19.15 -12.83 -16.42
CA ASP A 298 -20.44 -12.70 -15.78
C ASP A 298 -20.38 -12.69 -14.24
N SER A 299 -19.17 -12.84 -13.69
CA SER A 299 -18.90 -12.81 -12.27
C SER A 299 -18.57 -11.39 -11.80
N VAL A 300 -19.54 -10.72 -11.14
CA VAL A 300 -19.33 -9.42 -10.48
C VAL A 300 -18.09 -9.43 -9.58
N TYR A 301 -17.90 -10.52 -8.84
CA TYR A 301 -16.78 -10.69 -7.93
C TYR A 301 -15.44 -10.67 -8.68
N VAL A 302 -15.30 -11.47 -9.73
CA VAL A 302 -14.03 -11.55 -10.48
C VAL A 302 -13.78 -10.29 -11.28
N ALA A 303 -14.81 -9.69 -11.87
CA ALA A 303 -14.69 -8.37 -12.50
C ALA A 303 -14.13 -7.33 -11.51
N GLY A 304 -14.75 -7.20 -10.34
CA GLY A 304 -14.34 -6.22 -9.32
C GLY A 304 -12.92 -6.46 -8.79
N VAL A 305 -12.54 -7.73 -8.58
CA VAL A 305 -11.18 -8.11 -8.18
C VAL A 305 -10.17 -7.77 -9.26
N THR A 306 -10.45 -8.13 -10.51
CA THR A 306 -9.54 -7.94 -11.65
C THR A 306 -9.32 -6.46 -11.91
N MET A 307 -10.39 -5.66 -11.83
CA MET A 307 -10.33 -4.21 -11.90
C MET A 307 -9.46 -3.58 -10.81
N ARG A 308 -9.16 -4.27 -9.72
CA ARG A 308 -8.42 -3.73 -8.57
C ARG A 308 -7.07 -4.40 -8.36
N ALA A 309 -6.70 -5.35 -9.21
CA ALA A 309 -5.53 -6.20 -8.99
C ALA A 309 -4.20 -5.50 -9.34
N GLU A 310 -4.23 -4.53 -10.25
CA GLU A 310 -3.03 -3.84 -10.71
C GLU A 310 -2.29 -3.13 -9.57
N ASN A 311 -1.04 -3.55 -9.32
CA ASN A 311 -0.15 -3.05 -8.26
C ASN A 311 -0.76 -3.07 -6.84
N ALA A 312 -1.79 -3.89 -6.61
CA ALA A 312 -2.50 -3.91 -5.34
C ALA A 312 -1.82 -4.76 -4.28
N LEU A 313 -2.03 -4.41 -3.01
CA LEU A 313 -1.67 -5.26 -1.88
C LEU A 313 -2.82 -6.22 -1.57
N LEU A 314 -2.50 -7.51 -1.54
CA LEU A 314 -3.38 -8.57 -1.08
C LEU A 314 -3.20 -8.78 0.43
N LYS A 315 -4.28 -8.64 1.19
CA LYS A 315 -4.34 -9.12 2.57
C LYS A 315 -4.28 -10.65 2.59
N GLU A 316 -3.64 -11.23 3.59
CA GLU A 316 -3.75 -12.67 3.80
C GLU A 316 -5.22 -13.10 3.95
N VAL A 317 -5.62 -14.07 3.12
CA VAL A 317 -6.95 -14.68 3.19
C VAL A 317 -6.84 -16.13 3.63
N SER A 318 -7.83 -16.60 4.40
CA SER A 318 -7.85 -17.96 4.95
C SER A 318 -7.92 -19.04 3.87
N ASN A 319 -8.58 -18.76 2.74
CA ASN A 319 -8.68 -19.68 1.62
C ASN A 319 -7.39 -19.64 0.78
N LYS A 320 -6.52 -20.62 1.01
CA LYS A 320 -5.22 -20.76 0.30
C LYS A 320 -5.34 -20.80 -1.22
N LYS A 321 -6.41 -21.41 -1.77
CA LYS A 321 -6.62 -21.50 -3.23
C LYS A 321 -6.92 -20.11 -3.81
N ILE A 322 -7.85 -19.39 -3.22
CA ILE A 322 -8.19 -18.02 -3.64
C ILE A 322 -6.98 -17.10 -3.44
N PHE A 323 -6.28 -17.21 -2.31
CA PHE A 323 -5.06 -16.43 -2.07
C PHE A 323 -4.01 -16.65 -3.16
N GLY A 324 -3.76 -17.91 -3.55
CA GLY A 324 -2.82 -18.25 -4.61
C GLY A 324 -3.22 -17.67 -5.96
N LEU A 325 -4.50 -17.80 -6.34
CA LEU A 325 -5.02 -17.25 -7.60
C LEU A 325 -4.98 -15.72 -7.63
N LEU A 326 -5.37 -15.05 -6.54
CA LEU A 326 -5.31 -13.59 -6.43
C LEU A 326 -3.87 -13.08 -6.49
N THR A 327 -2.95 -13.73 -5.76
CA THR A 327 -1.52 -13.40 -5.81
C THR A 327 -0.98 -13.51 -7.23
N LYS A 328 -1.34 -14.60 -7.93
CA LYS A 328 -0.94 -14.83 -9.32
C LYS A 328 -1.54 -13.79 -10.27
N LEU A 329 -2.82 -13.46 -10.11
CA LEU A 329 -3.50 -12.43 -10.90
C LEU A 329 -2.85 -11.06 -10.74
N ILE A 330 -2.59 -10.63 -9.50
CA ILE A 330 -1.89 -9.37 -9.19
C ILE A 330 -0.52 -9.37 -9.86
N CYS A 331 0.25 -10.45 -9.74
CA CYS A 331 1.56 -10.56 -10.36
C CYS A 331 1.47 -10.40 -11.90
N LEU A 332 0.57 -11.14 -12.55
CA LEU A 332 0.39 -11.11 -14.00
C LEU A 332 -0.02 -9.73 -14.51
N ILE A 333 -0.97 -9.08 -13.83
CA ILE A 333 -1.46 -7.76 -14.22
C ILE A 333 -0.41 -6.68 -13.96
N SER A 334 0.28 -6.73 -12.81
CA SER A 334 1.26 -5.71 -12.43
C SER A 334 2.55 -5.74 -13.28
N HIS A 335 2.84 -6.87 -13.93
CA HIS A 335 3.98 -7.03 -14.86
C HIS A 335 3.55 -7.06 -16.32
N ARG A 336 2.26 -6.82 -16.60
CA ARG A 336 1.77 -6.74 -17.97
C ARG A 336 2.27 -5.44 -18.61
N GLU A 337 2.63 -5.47 -19.88
CA GLU A 337 3.05 -4.26 -20.62
C GLU A 337 1.93 -3.70 -21.50
N GLN A 338 1.01 -4.56 -21.94
CA GLN A 338 -0.05 -4.23 -22.88
C GLN A 338 -1.37 -3.91 -22.16
N THR A 339 -2.16 -3.02 -22.73
CA THR A 339 -3.44 -2.61 -22.14
C THR A 339 -4.44 -3.77 -22.08
N PHE A 340 -5.40 -3.66 -21.17
CA PHE A 340 -6.54 -4.55 -21.11
C PHE A 340 -7.77 -3.79 -20.62
N TYR A 341 -8.95 -4.28 -20.95
CA TYR A 341 -10.22 -3.77 -20.46
C TYR A 341 -10.97 -4.88 -19.74
N VAL A 342 -11.76 -4.55 -18.72
CA VAL A 342 -12.56 -5.53 -17.97
C VAL A 342 -14.00 -5.08 -17.98
N MET A 343 -14.89 -5.96 -18.39
CA MET A 343 -16.33 -5.77 -18.42
C MET A 343 -17.03 -6.86 -17.63
N HIS A 344 -18.03 -6.44 -16.87
CA HIS A 344 -18.99 -7.35 -16.26
C HIS A 344 -20.28 -7.37 -17.07
N VAL A 345 -20.79 -8.56 -17.38
CA VAL A 345 -22.12 -8.79 -17.97
C VAL A 345 -23.01 -9.54 -16.98
N ARG A 346 -24.32 -9.34 -17.00
CA ARG A 346 -25.19 -10.16 -16.14
C ARG A 346 -25.30 -11.57 -16.72
N SER A 347 -25.25 -12.57 -15.86
CA SER A 347 -25.48 -13.96 -16.23
C SER A 347 -26.93 -14.20 -16.71
N GLN A 348 -27.13 -15.27 -17.47
CA GLN A 348 -28.45 -15.77 -17.92
C GLN A 348 -29.28 -14.81 -18.78
N THR A 349 -28.66 -13.84 -19.47
CA THR A 349 -29.35 -12.87 -20.33
C THR A 349 -29.50 -13.33 -21.78
N GLY A 350 -29.03 -14.53 -22.16
CA GLY A 350 -29.05 -15.01 -23.54
C GLY A 350 -28.18 -14.19 -24.50
N LEU A 351 -27.27 -13.36 -23.96
CA LEU A 351 -26.34 -12.57 -24.76
C LEU A 351 -25.29 -13.46 -25.42
N PRO A 352 -24.92 -13.19 -26.68
CA PRO A 352 -23.88 -13.96 -27.37
C PRO A 352 -22.50 -13.68 -26.76
N GLY A 353 -21.75 -14.75 -26.47
CA GLY A 353 -20.42 -14.72 -25.87
C GLY A 353 -20.10 -16.01 -25.13
#